data_AF-A0A1Q6EGS0-F1
#
_entry.id   AF-A0A1Q6EGS0-F1
#
_cell.length_a   1.000
_cell.length_b   1.000
_cell.length_c   1.000
_cell.angle_alpha   90.00
_cell.angle_beta   90.00
_cell.angle_gamma   90.00
#
_symmetry.space_group_name_H-M   'P 1'
#
loop_
_entity.id
_entity.type
_entity.pdbx_description
1 polymer ?
#
loop_
_entity_poly.entity_id
_entity_poly.type
_entity_poly.pdbx_seq_one_letter_code
_entity_poly.pdbx_strand_id
1 'polypeptide(L)'
;MGWWGAVGQAKYLEDDGETDKNSQDARNNVPVQPAITAEQKNMLSGMSNQELTNVVNNPALYAAGFVDAARKMLSVRQAMVSLNNMTDEQMLAAIHNNPQGFSHDVLDAISMELLKREAPAFINEVASLSTPELQAMVYNAGAYYDGYIKLANRVLNERINLPRKA
;
A
#
# COMPACT_ATOMS: atom_id res chain seq x y z
N MET A 1 22.18 -4.83 1.90
CA MET A 1 20.78 -4.64 2.34
C MET A 1 19.90 -5.00 1.17
N GLY A 2 19.02 -5.99 1.32
CA GLY A 2 18.08 -6.37 0.27
C GLY A 2 17.05 -5.27 0.04
N TRP A 3 16.45 -5.25 -1.15
CA TRP A 3 15.41 -4.29 -1.55
C TRP A 3 14.31 -4.10 -0.49
N TRP A 4 13.92 -5.17 0.20
CA TRP A 4 12.99 -5.18 1.33
C TRP A 4 13.33 -4.21 2.47
N GLY A 5 14.61 -4.00 2.76
CA GLY A 5 15.04 -3.05 3.79
C GLY A 5 14.82 -1.59 3.36
N ALA A 6 14.95 -1.31 2.07
CA ALA A 6 14.75 0.03 1.51
C ALA A 6 13.26 0.37 1.37
N VAL A 7 12.41 -0.59 0.98
CA VAL A 7 10.95 -0.40 0.89
C VAL A 7 10.32 -0.20 2.25
N GLY A 8 10.75 -1.01 3.22
CA GLY A 8 10.36 -0.88 4.61
C GLY A 8 10.58 0.56 5.08
N GLN A 9 11.79 1.06 4.88
CA GLN A 9 12.14 2.44 5.24
C GLN A 9 11.43 3.50 4.40
N ALA A 10 11.14 3.27 3.12
CA ALA A 10 10.44 4.25 2.29
C ALA A 10 9.00 4.49 2.78
N LYS A 11 8.26 3.41 3.09
CA LYS A 11 6.90 3.54 3.66
C LYS A 11 6.90 4.23 5.01
N TYR A 12 7.92 3.96 5.84
CA TYR A 12 8.13 4.69 7.09
C TYR A 12 8.51 6.14 6.85
N LEU A 13 9.35 6.50 5.87
CA LEU A 13 9.79 7.89 5.68
C LEU A 13 8.67 8.85 5.22
N GLU A 14 7.61 8.34 4.60
CA GLU A 14 6.42 9.15 4.27
C GLU A 14 5.38 9.19 5.41
N ASP A 15 5.29 8.16 6.27
CA ASP A 15 4.47 8.18 7.51
C ASP A 15 5.19 8.92 8.67
N ASP A 16 6.53 8.86 8.70
CA ASP A 16 7.46 9.40 9.69
C ASP A 16 8.08 10.72 9.19
N GLY A 17 7.32 11.49 8.39
CA GLY A 17 7.53 12.94 8.26
C GLY A 17 7.48 13.69 9.62
N GLU A 18 7.24 12.97 10.72
CA GLU A 18 7.57 13.33 12.08
C GLU A 18 8.57 12.33 12.67
N THR A 19 9.87 12.61 12.64
CA THR A 19 10.76 12.40 13.82
C THR A 19 12.13 13.08 13.64
N ASP A 20 12.18 14.30 14.17
CA ASP A 20 13.27 14.97 14.89
C ASP A 20 14.71 15.00 14.34
N LYS A 21 15.15 16.24 14.05
CA LYS A 21 16.11 16.93 14.96
C LYS A 21 16.22 18.44 14.69
N ASN A 22 15.91 19.21 15.73
CA ASN A 22 16.40 20.57 16.03
C ASN A 22 16.01 21.71 15.06
N SER A 23 14.90 22.39 15.34
CA SER A 23 14.87 23.80 15.78
C SER A 23 13.44 24.34 15.83
N GLN A 24 13.12 24.91 16.99
CA GLN A 24 12.02 25.80 17.37
C GLN A 24 11.03 26.33 16.30
N ASP A 25 9.76 26.29 16.73
CA ASP A 25 8.68 27.21 16.37
C ASP A 25 8.01 27.11 14.99
N ALA A 26 7.17 26.08 14.82
CA ALA A 26 5.83 26.24 14.21
C ALA A 26 5.01 24.96 14.42
N ARG A 27 4.18 24.95 15.46
CA ARG A 27 3.11 23.95 15.63
C ARG A 27 2.09 24.10 14.49
N ASN A 28 2.32 23.42 13.37
CA ASN A 28 1.22 22.99 12.53
C ASN A 28 0.61 21.76 13.20
N ASN A 29 -0.35 21.99 14.10
CA ASN A 29 -1.33 20.97 14.46
C ASN A 29 -2.06 20.57 13.18
N VAL A 30 -1.54 19.63 12.41
CA VAL A 30 -2.39 18.90 11.46
C VAL A 30 -3.30 18.06 12.34
N PRO A 31 -4.61 18.33 12.40
CA PRO A 31 -5.50 17.52 13.22
C PRO A 31 -5.37 16.08 12.72
N VAL A 32 -5.08 15.13 13.61
CA VAL A 32 -5.27 13.71 13.32
C VAL A 32 -6.74 13.55 12.98
N GLN A 33 -7.05 13.54 11.69
CA GLN A 33 -8.42 13.51 11.25
C GLN A 33 -8.99 12.16 11.63
N PRO A 34 -10.19 12.11 12.22
CA PRO A 34 -10.78 10.84 12.62
C PRO A 34 -10.87 9.93 11.39
N ALA A 35 -10.38 8.70 11.55
CA ALA A 35 -10.49 7.68 10.53
C ALA A 35 -11.96 7.49 10.15
N ILE A 36 -12.23 7.43 8.84
CA ILE A 36 -13.59 7.19 8.36
C ILE A 36 -14.10 5.83 8.81
N THR A 37 -15.40 5.70 9.04
CA THR A 37 -16.01 4.43 9.44
C THR A 37 -15.95 3.40 8.31
N ALA A 38 -16.09 2.12 8.64
CA ALA A 38 -16.16 1.04 7.64
C ALA A 38 -17.32 1.26 6.64
N GLU A 39 -18.45 1.79 7.12
CA GLU A 39 -19.59 2.16 6.29
C GLU A 39 -19.24 3.28 5.32
N GLN A 40 -18.56 4.33 5.78
CA GLN A 40 -18.09 5.43 4.92
C GLN A 40 -17.08 4.93 3.88
N LYS A 41 -16.21 4.00 4.26
CA LYS A 41 -15.25 3.37 3.33
C LYS A 41 -15.98 2.56 2.25
N ASN A 42 -17.01 1.81 2.63
CA ASN A 42 -17.87 1.08 1.68
C ASN A 42 -18.63 2.04 0.75
N MET A 43 -19.15 3.16 1.26
CA MET A 43 -19.79 4.19 0.44
C MET A 43 -18.83 4.72 -0.63
N LEU A 44 -17.61 5.13 -0.23
CA LEU A 44 -16.59 5.59 -1.17
C LEU A 44 -16.24 4.51 -2.22
N SER A 45 -16.14 3.26 -1.79
CA SER A 45 -15.85 2.14 -2.70
C SER A 45 -16.93 1.93 -3.77
N GLY A 46 -18.19 2.26 -3.46
CA GLY A 46 -19.31 2.18 -4.40
C GLY A 46 -19.42 3.38 -5.35
N MET A 47 -18.80 4.53 -5.03
CA MET A 47 -18.84 5.72 -5.86
C MET A 47 -18.07 5.53 -7.17
N SER A 48 -18.53 6.15 -8.25
CA SER A 48 -17.80 6.31 -9.51
C SER A 48 -16.66 7.33 -9.39
N ASN A 49 -15.74 7.34 -10.37
CA ASN A 49 -14.65 8.32 -10.39
C ASN A 49 -15.17 9.77 -10.45
N GLN A 50 -16.30 10.00 -11.13
CA GLN A 50 -16.93 11.31 -11.22
C GLN A 50 -17.51 11.74 -9.86
N GLU A 51 -18.15 10.83 -9.15
CA GLU A 51 -18.66 11.09 -7.79
C GLU A 51 -17.53 11.37 -6.80
N LEU A 52 -16.45 10.57 -6.84
CA LEU A 52 -15.25 10.82 -6.03
C LEU A 52 -14.62 12.18 -6.36
N THR A 53 -14.55 12.55 -7.64
CA THR A 53 -14.06 13.86 -8.08
C THR A 53 -14.92 14.99 -7.51
N ASN A 54 -16.24 14.82 -7.49
CA ASN A 54 -17.15 15.81 -6.91
C ASN A 54 -16.96 15.97 -5.40
N VAL A 55 -16.72 14.88 -4.67
CA VAL A 55 -16.38 14.93 -3.23
C VAL A 55 -15.08 15.69 -3.01
N VAL A 56 -14.06 15.41 -3.82
CA VAL A 56 -12.73 16.06 -3.73
C VAL A 56 -12.79 17.55 -4.08
N ASN A 57 -13.60 17.94 -5.07
CA ASN A 57 -13.72 19.31 -5.53
C ASN A 57 -14.65 20.18 -4.65
N ASN A 58 -15.46 19.57 -3.80
CA ASN A 58 -16.37 20.28 -2.89
C ASN A 58 -16.10 19.92 -1.42
N PRO A 59 -14.87 20.14 -0.91
CA PRO A 59 -14.47 19.67 0.42
C PRO A 59 -15.30 20.26 1.56
N ALA A 60 -15.88 21.45 1.37
CA ALA A 60 -16.73 22.11 2.36
C ALA A 60 -18.05 21.37 2.66
N LEU A 61 -18.46 20.43 1.79
CA LEU A 61 -19.71 19.68 1.93
C LEU A 61 -19.53 18.35 2.69
N TYR A 62 -18.29 17.97 3.01
CA TYR A 62 -17.96 16.67 3.57
C TYR A 62 -17.03 16.80 4.76
N ALA A 63 -17.00 15.77 5.62
CA ALA A 63 -16.00 15.68 6.66
C ALA A 63 -14.60 15.55 6.02
N ALA A 64 -13.61 16.24 6.57
CA ALA A 64 -12.27 16.27 5.98
C ALA A 64 -11.68 14.85 5.77
N GLY A 65 -11.86 13.94 6.72
CA GLY A 65 -11.36 12.55 6.59
C GLY A 65 -12.04 11.77 5.47
N PHE A 66 -13.30 12.12 5.16
CA PHE A 66 -14.04 11.55 4.03
C PHE A 66 -13.52 12.08 2.69
N VAL A 67 -13.19 13.37 2.62
CA VAL A 67 -12.56 13.98 1.43
C VAL A 67 -11.18 13.38 1.17
N ASP A 68 -10.37 13.22 2.22
CA ASP A 68 -9.03 12.64 2.09
C ASP A 68 -9.09 11.19 1.64
N ALA A 69 -10.00 10.39 2.21
CA ALA A 69 -10.23 9.02 1.76
C ALA A 69 -10.76 8.94 0.31
N ALA A 70 -11.63 9.86 -0.09
CA ALA A 70 -12.11 9.97 -1.47
C ALA A 70 -10.97 10.32 -2.45
N ARG A 71 -10.09 11.25 -2.05
CA ARG A 71 -8.92 11.66 -2.83
C ARG A 71 -7.94 10.50 -3.01
N LYS A 72 -7.64 9.79 -1.93
CA LYS A 72 -6.80 8.58 -1.97
C LYS A 72 -7.39 7.53 -2.92
N MET A 73 -8.68 7.23 -2.77
CA MET A 73 -9.35 6.25 -3.62
C MET A 73 -9.36 6.66 -5.10
N LEU A 74 -9.64 7.93 -5.39
CA LEU A 74 -9.62 8.45 -6.76
C LEU A 74 -8.23 8.33 -7.38
N SER A 75 -7.18 8.71 -6.64
CA SER A 75 -5.78 8.60 -7.07
C SER A 75 -5.40 7.16 -7.39
N VAL A 76 -5.76 6.22 -6.49
CA VAL A 76 -5.53 4.78 -6.72
C VAL A 76 -6.26 4.30 -7.97
N ARG A 77 -7.53 4.67 -8.17
CA ARG A 77 -8.29 4.24 -9.35
C ARG A 77 -7.74 4.81 -10.65
N GLN A 78 -7.35 6.09 -10.66
CA GLN A 78 -6.73 6.71 -11.82
C GLN A 78 -5.40 6.04 -12.16
N ALA A 79 -4.60 5.74 -11.14
CA ALA A 79 -3.38 4.97 -11.33
C ALA A 79 -3.68 3.56 -11.84
N MET A 80 -4.68 2.86 -11.29
CA MET A 80 -5.07 1.52 -11.73
C MET A 80 -5.53 1.46 -13.19
N VAL A 81 -6.18 2.51 -13.70
CA VAL A 81 -6.51 2.59 -15.14
C VAL A 81 -5.24 2.57 -16.00
N SER A 82 -4.18 3.27 -15.59
CA SER A 82 -2.87 3.17 -16.26
C SER A 82 -2.17 1.83 -16.03
N LEU A 83 -2.38 1.19 -14.87
CA LEU A 83 -1.80 -0.11 -14.55
C LEU A 83 -2.41 -1.26 -15.35
N ASN A 84 -3.66 -1.17 -15.80
CA ASN A 84 -4.28 -2.23 -16.62
C ASN A 84 -3.50 -2.53 -17.92
N ASN A 85 -2.70 -1.59 -18.41
CA ASN A 85 -1.87 -1.77 -19.60
C ASN A 85 -0.41 -2.15 -19.29
N MET A 86 -0.03 -2.24 -18.01
CA MET A 86 1.32 -2.61 -17.60
C MET A 86 1.47 -4.13 -17.51
N THR A 87 2.63 -4.62 -17.94
CA THR A 87 3.04 -6.01 -17.71
C THR A 87 3.41 -6.22 -16.24
N ASP A 88 3.41 -7.47 -15.81
CA ASP A 88 3.76 -7.82 -14.43
C ASP A 88 5.20 -7.41 -14.09
N GLU A 89 6.13 -7.44 -15.06
CA GLU A 89 7.51 -6.96 -14.88
C GLU A 89 7.58 -5.44 -14.69
N GLN A 90 6.76 -4.68 -15.43
CA GLN A 90 6.68 -3.23 -15.28
C GLN A 90 6.10 -2.84 -13.93
N MET A 91 5.08 -3.56 -13.48
CA MET A 91 4.51 -3.41 -12.14
C MET A 91 5.51 -3.73 -11.04
N LEU A 92 6.25 -4.84 -11.18
CA LEU A 92 7.28 -5.22 -10.21
C LEU A 92 8.41 -4.17 -10.16
N ALA A 93 8.85 -3.69 -11.33
CA ALA A 93 9.84 -2.62 -11.43
C ALA A 93 9.35 -1.30 -10.80
N ALA A 94 8.05 -1.00 -10.91
CA ALA A 94 7.44 0.17 -10.29
C ALA A 94 7.47 0.07 -8.76
N ILE A 95 7.15 -1.09 -8.20
CA ILE A 95 7.30 -1.32 -6.76
C ILE A 95 8.78 -1.20 -6.36
N HIS A 96 9.69 -1.75 -7.19
CA HIS A 96 11.08 -1.84 -6.80
C HIS A 96 11.82 -0.51 -6.76
N ASN A 97 11.70 0.26 -7.84
CA ASN A 97 12.51 1.44 -8.07
C ASN A 97 11.67 2.73 -8.16
N ASN A 98 10.34 2.60 -8.19
CA ASN A 98 9.39 3.67 -8.37
C ASN A 98 9.81 4.76 -9.39
N PRO A 99 10.25 4.40 -10.61
CA PRO A 99 10.76 5.39 -11.57
C PRO A 99 9.68 6.37 -12.03
N GLN A 100 8.40 6.04 -11.86
CA GLN A 100 7.27 6.89 -12.20
C GLN A 100 6.85 7.85 -11.07
N GLY A 101 7.43 7.73 -9.86
CA GLY A 101 7.06 8.56 -8.72
C GLY A 101 5.64 8.33 -8.22
N PHE A 102 5.17 7.08 -8.25
CA PHE A 102 3.88 6.69 -7.69
C PHE A 102 3.87 6.88 -6.18
N SER A 103 2.71 7.27 -5.64
CA SER A 103 2.49 7.32 -4.19
C SER A 103 2.42 5.91 -3.59
N HIS A 104 2.64 5.79 -2.27
CA HIS A 104 2.52 4.50 -1.58
C HIS A 104 1.17 3.82 -1.78
N ASP A 105 0.05 4.57 -1.77
CA ASP A 105 -1.29 3.99 -2.00
C ASP A 105 -1.39 3.33 -3.39
N VAL A 106 -0.70 3.88 -4.39
CA VAL A 106 -0.63 3.30 -5.74
C VAL A 106 0.28 2.09 -5.77
N LEU A 107 1.47 2.16 -5.14
CA LEU A 107 2.38 1.03 -5.04
C LEU A 107 1.76 -0.15 -4.27
N ASP A 108 0.94 0.15 -3.27
CA ASP A 108 0.14 -0.81 -2.53
C ASP A 108 -0.87 -1.52 -3.43
N ALA A 109 -1.62 -0.75 -4.21
CA ALA A 109 -2.53 -1.28 -5.22
C ALA A 109 -1.81 -2.12 -6.30
N ILE A 110 -0.61 -1.72 -6.74
CA ILE A 110 0.21 -2.52 -7.67
C ILE A 110 0.57 -3.86 -7.04
N SER A 111 1.01 -3.87 -5.77
CA SER A 111 1.37 -5.11 -5.06
C SER A 111 0.18 -6.07 -4.94
N MET A 112 -1.02 -5.52 -4.69
CA MET A 112 -2.26 -6.28 -4.62
C MET A 112 -2.69 -6.83 -5.98
N GLU A 113 -2.48 -6.07 -7.05
CA GLU A 113 -2.79 -6.51 -8.42
C GLU A 113 -1.82 -7.60 -8.88
N LEU A 114 -0.51 -7.49 -8.59
CA LEU A 114 0.47 -8.56 -8.84
C LEU A 114 0.10 -9.86 -8.12
N LEU A 115 -0.35 -9.76 -6.87
CA LEU A 115 -0.85 -10.90 -6.11
C LEU A 115 -2.08 -11.51 -6.79
N LYS A 116 -3.06 -10.70 -7.18
CA LYS A 116 -4.30 -11.14 -7.83
C LYS A 116 -4.05 -11.80 -9.18
N ARG A 117 -3.06 -11.32 -9.94
CA ARG A 117 -2.62 -11.90 -11.21
C ARG A 117 -1.80 -13.17 -11.05
N GLU A 118 -1.43 -13.51 -9.81
CA GLU A 118 -0.50 -14.60 -9.49
C GLU A 118 0.82 -14.46 -10.28
N ALA A 119 1.35 -13.24 -10.34
CA ALA A 119 2.54 -12.91 -11.12
C ALA A 119 3.75 -13.76 -10.65
N PRO A 120 4.35 -14.61 -11.52
CA PRO A 120 5.37 -15.58 -11.09
C PRO A 120 6.60 -14.94 -10.44
N ALA A 121 7.09 -13.82 -10.97
CA ALA A 121 8.27 -13.14 -10.43
C ALA A 121 8.01 -12.60 -9.01
N PHE A 122 6.85 -12.01 -8.79
CA PHE A 122 6.41 -11.51 -7.49
C PHE A 122 6.25 -12.65 -6.46
N ILE A 123 5.63 -13.77 -6.87
CA ILE A 123 5.49 -14.97 -6.03
C ILE A 123 6.86 -15.53 -5.66
N ASN A 124 7.74 -15.71 -6.66
CA ASN A 124 9.06 -16.28 -6.47
C ASN A 124 9.93 -15.42 -5.54
N GLU A 125 9.82 -14.10 -5.61
CA GLU A 125 10.55 -13.19 -4.74
C GLU A 125 10.19 -13.45 -3.27
N VAL A 126 8.91 -13.50 -2.92
CA VAL A 126 8.46 -13.78 -1.55
C VAL A 126 8.71 -15.23 -1.16
N ALA A 127 8.46 -16.18 -2.05
CA ALA A 127 8.67 -17.60 -1.80
C ALA A 127 10.15 -17.97 -1.61
N SER A 128 11.08 -17.14 -2.08
CA SER A 128 12.52 -17.31 -1.85
C SER A 128 12.98 -16.91 -0.45
N LEU A 129 12.18 -16.11 0.27
CA LEU A 129 12.51 -15.67 1.63
C LEU A 129 12.49 -16.83 2.61
N SER A 130 13.36 -16.81 3.61
CA SER A 130 13.37 -17.78 4.71
C SER A 130 12.15 -17.60 5.62
N THR A 131 11.81 -18.63 6.40
CA THR A 131 10.69 -18.55 7.36
C THR A 131 10.85 -17.39 8.37
N PRO A 132 12.03 -17.15 8.97
CA PRO A 132 12.24 -15.98 9.82
C PRO A 132 12.00 -14.64 9.11
N GLU A 133 12.42 -14.50 7.85
CA GLU A 133 12.22 -13.27 7.07
C GLU A 133 10.74 -13.03 6.77
N LEU A 134 10.00 -14.07 6.41
CA LEU A 134 8.56 -13.98 6.22
C LEU A 134 7.83 -13.61 7.52
N GLN A 135 8.23 -14.21 8.66
CA GLN A 135 7.68 -13.86 9.97
C GLN A 135 7.97 -12.41 10.34
N ALA A 136 9.18 -11.92 10.08
CA ALA A 136 9.55 -10.52 10.31
C ALA A 136 8.72 -9.57 9.43
N MET A 137 8.49 -9.93 8.17
CA MET A 137 7.66 -9.16 7.24
C MET A 137 6.20 -9.06 7.74
N VAL A 138 5.61 -10.16 8.17
CA VAL A 138 4.25 -10.18 8.72
C VAL A 138 4.16 -9.44 10.06
N TYR A 139 5.15 -9.62 10.93
CA TYR A 139 5.22 -8.90 12.21
C TYR A 139 5.32 -7.39 12.01
N ASN A 140 6.05 -6.97 10.98
CA ASN A 140 6.23 -5.56 10.63
C ASN A 140 5.35 -5.15 9.43
N ALA A 141 4.09 -5.57 9.40
CA ALA A 141 3.18 -5.35 8.28
C ALA A 141 3.04 -3.87 7.85
N GLY A 142 3.18 -2.95 8.82
CA GLY A 142 3.16 -1.51 8.56
C GLY A 142 4.23 -1.04 7.58
N ALA A 143 5.36 -1.73 7.47
CA ALA A 143 6.50 -1.36 6.63
C ALA A 143 6.35 -1.75 5.15
N TYR A 144 5.47 -2.69 4.83
CA TYR A 144 5.39 -3.28 3.50
C TYR A 144 4.06 -2.99 2.84
N TYR A 145 4.00 -3.21 1.53
CA TYR A 145 2.74 -3.17 0.79
C TYR A 145 1.89 -4.42 1.08
N ASP A 146 0.58 -4.27 1.13
CA ASP A 146 -0.42 -5.26 1.53
C ASP A 146 -0.34 -6.54 0.68
N GLY A 147 -0.04 -6.42 -0.61
CA GLY A 147 0.13 -7.58 -1.48
C GLY A 147 1.27 -8.48 -1.01
N TYR A 148 2.38 -7.90 -0.57
CA TYR A 148 3.51 -8.65 -0.01
C TYR A 148 3.17 -9.27 1.33
N ILE A 149 2.47 -8.55 2.21
CA ILE A 149 2.04 -9.09 3.52
C ILE A 149 1.08 -10.27 3.36
N LYS A 150 0.12 -10.18 2.43
CA LYS A 150 -0.81 -11.28 2.15
C LYS A 150 -0.10 -12.48 1.55
N LEU A 151 0.81 -12.26 0.61
CA LEU A 151 1.61 -13.34 0.02
C LEU A 151 2.53 -14.00 1.04
N ALA A 152 3.20 -13.22 1.89
CA ALA A 152 4.07 -13.74 2.94
C ALA A 152 3.29 -14.60 3.94
N ASN A 153 2.10 -14.15 4.36
CA ASN A 153 1.19 -14.96 5.18
C ASN A 153 0.77 -16.26 4.47
N ARG A 154 0.44 -16.20 3.18
CA ARG A 154 0.09 -17.40 2.38
C ARG A 154 1.24 -18.40 2.36
N VAL A 155 2.45 -17.96 2.01
CA VAL A 155 3.65 -18.81 1.95
C VAL A 155 4.01 -19.38 3.33
N LEU A 156 3.90 -18.58 4.40
CA LEU A 156 4.10 -19.08 5.78
C LEU A 156 3.12 -20.17 6.13
N ASN A 157 1.83 -19.97 5.85
CA ASN A 157 0.80 -20.97 6.10
C ASN A 157 1.03 -22.23 5.28
N GLU A 158 1.44 -22.10 4.01
CA GLU A 158 1.83 -23.24 3.18
C GLU A 158 3.02 -23.99 3.77
N ARG A 159 4.03 -23.31 4.31
CA ARG A 159 5.20 -23.97 4.95
C ARG A 159 4.88 -24.65 6.27
N ILE A 160 3.97 -24.08 7.05
CA ILE A 160 3.54 -24.65 8.34
C ILE A 160 2.60 -25.84 8.10
N ASN A 161 1.73 -25.75 7.09
CA ASN A 161 0.72 -26.76 6.76
C ASN A 161 1.12 -27.72 5.65
N LEU A 162 2.29 -27.54 5.02
CA LEU A 162 2.90 -28.57 4.20
C LEU A 162 3.05 -29.77 5.13
N PRO A 163 2.32 -30.87 4.88
CA PRO A 163 2.41 -32.03 5.73
C PRO A 163 3.88 -32.40 5.83
N ARG A 164 4.29 -32.93 6.99
CA ARG A 164 5.43 -33.85 7.09
C ARG A 164 5.18 -35.01 6.12
N LYS A 165 5.30 -34.78 4.82
CA LYS A 165 5.39 -35.79 3.77
C LYS A 165 6.87 -36.12 3.69
N ALA A 166 7.29 -36.88 4.70
CA ALA A 166 8.35 -37.85 4.55
C ALA A 166 7.84 -38.99 3.65
#